data_AF-A0A6C0LZ10-F1
#
_entry.id   AF-A0A6C0LZ10-F1
#
_cell.length_a   1.000
_cell.length_b   1.000
_cell.length_c   1.000
_cell.angle_alpha   90.00
_cell.angle_beta   90.00
_cell.angle_gamma   90.00
#
_symmetry.space_group_name_H-M   'P 1'
#
loop_
_entity.id
_entity.type
_entity.pdbx_description
1 polymer ?
#
loop_
_entity_poly.entity_id
_entity_poly.type
_entity_poly.pdbx_seq_one_letter_code
_entity_poly.pdbx_strand_id
1 'polypeptide(L)'
;MTSIDISDRGLTTLVGYPFPPNVETVDCTHNDLTSLEGCPNTAIRLYCHHNRLTSLVGCPTNVEFLICSYNRMTSLTGLPPSVKILYCTDNEITSLVGCHLTLEELICYNNRLSSLVGCPLTIHSLYCEGNPLVRIQPRVPDGTLREISALAVRNTLLDAWNDPTQVPRELADYINDDDNMGLCDVCHGKYGNTRIVHHVGRHDVPMWHCDRCH
;
A
#
# COMPACT_ATOMS: atom_id res chain seq x y z
N MET A 1 3.64 -16.08 -26.78
CA MET A 1 2.70 -15.00 -26.40
C MET A 1 2.92 -14.76 -24.92
N THR A 2 3.43 -13.59 -24.54
CA THR A 2 3.78 -13.29 -23.14
C THR A 2 2.65 -12.60 -22.38
N SER A 3 1.59 -12.17 -23.07
CA SER A 3 0.40 -11.58 -22.49
C SER A 3 -0.86 -12.25 -23.02
N ILE A 4 -1.84 -12.51 -22.16
CA ILE A 4 -3.18 -12.97 -22.53
C ILE A 4 -4.23 -12.07 -21.91
N ASP A 5 -5.20 -11.69 -22.74
CA ASP A 5 -6.40 -10.98 -22.32
C ASP A 5 -7.60 -11.96 -22.31
N ILE A 6 -8.14 -12.15 -21.11
CA ILE A 6 -9.33 -12.92 -20.80
C ILE A 6 -10.41 -12.11 -20.08
N SER A 7 -10.35 -10.79 -20.22
CA SER A 7 -11.33 -9.87 -19.67
C SER A 7 -12.72 -10.00 -20.32
N ASP A 8 -13.75 -9.63 -19.56
CA ASP A 8 -15.14 -9.51 -20.05
C ASP A 8 -15.73 -10.81 -20.65
N ARG A 9 -15.40 -11.96 -20.05
CA ARG A 9 -15.85 -13.29 -20.53
C ARG A 9 -16.89 -13.98 -19.65
N GLY A 10 -17.31 -13.35 -18.55
CA GLY A 10 -18.21 -13.96 -17.58
C GLY A 10 -17.63 -15.19 -16.90
N LEU A 11 -16.30 -15.27 -16.79
CA LEU A 11 -15.61 -16.39 -16.15
C LEU A 11 -15.92 -16.40 -14.65
N THR A 12 -16.28 -17.56 -14.12
CA THR A 12 -16.45 -17.77 -12.68
C THR A 12 -15.26 -18.48 -12.05
N THR A 13 -14.37 -19.07 -12.86
CA THR A 13 -13.14 -19.75 -12.43
C THR A 13 -12.08 -19.71 -13.52
N LEU A 14 -10.80 -19.78 -13.13
CA LEU A 14 -9.66 -19.97 -14.04
C LEU A 14 -9.21 -21.44 -14.11
N VAL A 15 -9.76 -22.31 -13.26
CA VAL A 15 -9.42 -23.73 -13.23
C VAL A 15 -9.79 -24.37 -14.57
N GLY A 16 -8.79 -24.96 -15.23
CA GLY A 16 -8.96 -25.60 -16.53
C GLY A 16 -8.97 -24.64 -17.73
N TYR A 17 -8.78 -23.33 -17.53
CA TYR A 17 -8.63 -22.40 -18.64
C TYR A 17 -7.31 -22.70 -19.41
N PRO A 18 -7.33 -22.80 -20.75
CA PRO A 18 -6.16 -23.19 -21.54
C PRO A 18 -5.19 -22.02 -21.74
N PHE A 19 -4.46 -21.65 -20.68
CA PHE A 19 -3.45 -20.60 -20.76
C PHE A 19 -2.31 -20.98 -21.72
N PRO A 20 -1.79 -20.03 -22.53
CA PRO A 20 -0.59 -20.24 -23.32
C PRO A 20 0.61 -20.57 -22.40
N PRO A 21 1.53 -21.43 -22.86
CA PRO A 21 2.77 -21.67 -22.11
C PRO A 21 3.58 -20.36 -22.00
N ASN A 22 4.21 -20.15 -20.84
CA ASN A 22 5.08 -19.00 -20.55
C ASN A 22 4.38 -17.63 -20.64
N VAL A 23 3.09 -17.56 -20.31
CA VAL A 23 2.40 -16.28 -20.19
C VAL A 23 2.84 -15.54 -18.93
N GLU A 24 3.31 -14.31 -19.09
CA GLU A 24 3.85 -13.46 -18.02
C GLU A 24 2.88 -12.36 -17.59
N THR A 25 1.93 -12.00 -18.46
CA THR A 25 0.88 -11.02 -18.17
C THR A 25 -0.48 -11.67 -18.40
N VAL A 26 -1.31 -11.65 -17.37
CA VAL A 26 -2.69 -12.17 -17.44
C VAL A 26 -3.63 -11.04 -17.09
N ASP A 27 -4.55 -10.73 -18.00
CA ASP A 27 -5.67 -9.85 -17.74
C ASP A 27 -6.96 -10.65 -17.67
N CYS A 28 -7.55 -10.76 -16.48
CA CYS A 28 -8.84 -11.41 -16.22
C CYS A 28 -9.86 -10.43 -15.63
N THR A 29 -9.73 -9.15 -15.96
CA THR A 29 -10.61 -8.07 -15.51
C THR A 29 -12.07 -8.28 -15.94
N HIS A 30 -13.03 -7.72 -15.19
CA HIS A 30 -14.47 -7.78 -15.53
C HIS A 30 -14.99 -9.21 -15.74
N ASN A 31 -14.79 -10.04 -14.73
CA ASN A 31 -15.34 -11.39 -14.69
C ASN A 31 -16.07 -11.59 -13.35
N ASP A 32 -16.54 -12.81 -13.10
CA ASP A 32 -17.23 -13.19 -11.86
C ASP A 32 -16.37 -14.11 -10.98
N LEU A 33 -15.03 -13.97 -11.06
CA LEU A 33 -14.08 -14.81 -10.33
C LEU A 33 -14.21 -14.61 -8.82
N THR A 34 -14.25 -15.71 -8.08
CA THR A 34 -14.24 -15.71 -6.61
C THR A 34 -12.88 -16.13 -6.02
N SER A 35 -12.01 -16.71 -6.84
CA SER A 35 -10.62 -17.04 -6.51
C SER A 35 -9.72 -16.89 -7.75
N LEU A 36 -8.40 -16.86 -7.54
CA LEU A 36 -7.41 -16.83 -8.62
C LEU A 36 -6.84 -18.22 -8.93
N GLU A 37 -7.40 -19.28 -8.33
CA GLU A 37 -6.97 -20.65 -8.55
C GLU A 37 -7.06 -21.03 -10.05
N GLY A 38 -5.99 -21.63 -10.57
CA GLY A 38 -5.85 -21.96 -11.99
C GLY A 38 -5.09 -20.90 -12.80
N CYS A 39 -4.81 -19.72 -12.23
CA CYS A 39 -3.93 -18.74 -12.85
C CYS A 39 -2.50 -19.31 -13.02
N PRO A 40 -1.83 -19.10 -14.17
CA PRO A 40 -0.54 -19.71 -14.44
C PRO A 40 0.59 -19.16 -13.56
N ASN A 41 1.43 -20.05 -13.02
CA ASN A 41 2.58 -19.70 -12.18
C ASN A 41 3.69 -18.91 -12.89
N THR A 42 3.61 -18.80 -14.22
CA THR A 42 4.51 -17.95 -15.03
C THR A 42 4.11 -16.48 -15.01
N ALA A 43 2.92 -16.13 -14.47
CA ALA A 43 2.46 -14.76 -14.42
C ALA A 43 3.31 -13.89 -13.47
N ILE A 44 3.77 -12.76 -13.99
CA ILE A 44 4.51 -11.70 -13.29
C ILE A 44 3.62 -10.47 -13.09
N ARG A 45 2.71 -10.20 -14.04
CA ARG A 45 1.73 -9.12 -13.97
C ARG A 45 0.32 -9.71 -14.03
N LEU A 46 -0.52 -9.37 -13.06
CA LEU A 46 -1.89 -9.86 -12.98
C LEU A 46 -2.88 -8.70 -12.80
N TYR A 47 -3.82 -8.62 -13.73
CA TYR A 47 -4.96 -7.70 -13.66
C TYR A 47 -6.21 -8.52 -13.42
N CYS A 48 -6.84 -8.35 -12.25
CA CYS A 48 -8.04 -9.07 -11.84
C CYS A 48 -9.08 -8.13 -11.18
N HIS A 49 -9.04 -6.85 -11.57
CA HIS A 49 -10.00 -5.87 -11.09
C HIS A 49 -11.41 -6.12 -11.64
N HIS A 50 -12.44 -5.60 -10.96
CA HIS A 50 -13.84 -5.86 -11.27
C HIS A 50 -14.18 -7.36 -11.30
N ASN A 51 -13.96 -8.03 -10.17
CA ASN A 51 -14.33 -9.42 -9.95
C ASN A 51 -15.11 -9.54 -8.63
N ARG A 52 -15.25 -10.77 -8.10
CA ARG A 52 -15.93 -11.05 -6.81
C ARG A 52 -14.97 -11.68 -5.81
N LEU A 53 -13.68 -11.39 -5.92
CA LEU A 53 -12.65 -11.93 -5.03
C LEU A 53 -12.87 -11.45 -3.59
N THR A 54 -12.80 -12.37 -2.64
CA THR A 54 -12.84 -12.07 -1.20
C THR A 54 -11.47 -12.17 -0.53
N SER A 55 -10.50 -12.75 -1.25
CA SER A 55 -9.10 -12.88 -0.85
C SER A 55 -8.22 -13.05 -2.10
N LEU A 56 -6.90 -13.06 -1.93
CA LEU A 56 -5.92 -13.35 -2.98
C LEU A 56 -5.49 -14.83 -2.98
N VAL A 57 -6.24 -15.71 -2.32
CA VAL A 57 -5.95 -17.15 -2.35
C VAL A 57 -5.98 -17.66 -3.79
N GLY A 58 -4.94 -18.43 -4.15
CA GLY A 58 -4.72 -18.92 -5.52
C GLY A 58 -3.95 -17.95 -6.42
N CYS A 59 -3.57 -16.77 -5.92
CA CYS A 59 -2.70 -15.87 -6.69
C CYS A 59 -1.32 -16.52 -6.94
N PRO A 60 -0.77 -16.44 -8.17
CA PRO A 60 0.52 -17.04 -8.47
C PRO A 60 1.67 -16.44 -7.65
N THR A 61 2.61 -17.29 -7.22
CA THR A 61 3.68 -16.89 -6.28
C THR A 61 4.75 -15.99 -6.85
N ASN A 62 4.77 -15.77 -8.18
CA ASN A 62 5.78 -14.97 -8.88
C ASN A 62 5.24 -13.59 -9.32
N VAL A 63 3.98 -13.26 -8.99
CA VAL A 63 3.40 -11.97 -9.36
C VAL A 63 4.13 -10.84 -8.64
N GLU A 64 4.67 -9.88 -9.39
CA GLU A 64 5.32 -8.69 -8.84
C GLU A 64 4.40 -7.45 -8.91
N PHE A 65 3.50 -7.43 -9.89
CA PHE A 65 2.57 -6.32 -10.14
C PHE A 65 1.13 -6.86 -10.15
N LEU A 66 0.31 -6.39 -9.22
CA LEU A 66 -1.05 -6.90 -9.00
C LEU A 66 -2.06 -5.75 -8.95
N ILE A 67 -3.05 -5.78 -9.85
CA ILE A 67 -4.22 -4.91 -9.79
C ILE A 67 -5.46 -5.75 -9.49
N CYS A 68 -6.01 -5.59 -8.29
CA CYS A 68 -7.18 -6.30 -7.78
C CYS A 68 -8.27 -5.35 -7.24
N SER A 69 -8.29 -4.10 -7.73
CA SER A 69 -9.31 -3.10 -7.39
C SER A 69 -10.74 -3.56 -7.71
N TYR A 70 -11.75 -2.96 -7.08
CA TYR A 70 -13.16 -3.28 -7.31
C TYR A 70 -13.48 -4.78 -7.12
N ASN A 71 -13.17 -5.27 -5.93
CA ASN A 71 -13.49 -6.63 -5.48
C ASN A 71 -14.22 -6.56 -4.13
N ARG A 72 -14.28 -7.66 -3.37
CA ARG A 72 -14.93 -7.73 -2.05
C ARG A 72 -13.96 -8.21 -0.98
N MET A 73 -12.68 -7.87 -1.12
CA MET A 73 -11.65 -8.33 -0.20
C MET A 73 -11.77 -7.61 1.14
N THR A 74 -11.71 -8.36 2.23
CA THR A 74 -11.71 -7.81 3.60
C THR A 74 -10.31 -7.77 4.23
N SER A 75 -9.35 -8.44 3.59
CA SER A 75 -7.95 -8.52 4.01
C SER A 75 -7.05 -8.82 2.81
N LEU A 76 -5.73 -8.74 3.00
CA LEU A 76 -4.73 -9.13 2.01
C LEU A 76 -4.30 -10.61 2.15
N THR A 77 -5.14 -11.46 2.73
CA THR A 77 -4.84 -12.90 2.84
C THR A 77 -4.61 -13.52 1.46
N GLY A 78 -3.49 -14.23 1.32
CA GLY A 78 -3.07 -14.86 0.06
C GLY A 78 -2.25 -13.94 -0.85
N LEU A 79 -1.92 -12.71 -0.44
CA LEU A 79 -1.01 -11.84 -1.17
C LEU A 79 0.36 -12.54 -1.33
N PRO A 80 0.88 -12.71 -2.55
CA PRO A 80 2.20 -13.31 -2.74
C PRO A 80 3.32 -12.43 -2.17
N PRO A 81 4.38 -13.03 -1.57
CA PRO A 81 5.52 -12.29 -1.05
C PRO A 81 6.43 -11.70 -2.13
N SER A 82 6.16 -11.98 -3.42
CA SER A 82 6.86 -11.37 -4.56
C SER A 82 6.29 -10.01 -4.97
N VAL A 83 5.09 -9.64 -4.50
CA VAL A 83 4.41 -8.42 -4.94
C VAL A 83 5.18 -7.19 -4.45
N LYS A 84 5.49 -6.30 -5.39
CA LYS A 84 6.14 -5.00 -5.16
C LYS A 84 5.18 -3.83 -5.35
N ILE A 85 4.23 -3.97 -6.27
CA ILE A 85 3.21 -2.95 -6.58
C ILE A 85 1.82 -3.58 -6.47
N LEU A 86 0.99 -3.02 -5.58
CA LEU A 86 -0.36 -3.53 -5.30
C LEU A 86 -1.41 -2.43 -5.39
N TYR A 87 -2.36 -2.58 -6.31
CA TYR A 87 -3.53 -1.71 -6.44
C TYR A 87 -4.79 -2.48 -6.01
N CYS A 88 -5.37 -2.10 -4.87
CA CYS A 88 -6.54 -2.74 -4.25
C CYS A 88 -7.65 -1.75 -3.88
N THR A 89 -7.75 -0.66 -4.64
CA THR A 89 -8.79 0.38 -4.52
C THR A 89 -10.20 -0.21 -4.54
N ASP A 90 -11.13 0.40 -3.80
CA ASP A 90 -12.55 0.02 -3.77
C ASP A 90 -12.75 -1.46 -3.40
N ASN A 91 -12.32 -1.79 -2.18
CA ASN A 91 -12.53 -3.09 -1.52
C ASN A 91 -13.09 -2.84 -0.09
N GLU A 92 -13.12 -3.87 0.75
CA GLU A 92 -13.59 -3.79 2.14
C GLU A 92 -12.45 -4.05 3.15
N ILE A 93 -11.20 -3.77 2.77
CA ILE A 93 -10.01 -4.14 3.56
C ILE A 93 -10.00 -3.37 4.87
N THR A 94 -9.92 -4.08 6.00
CA THR A 94 -9.94 -3.47 7.34
C THR A 94 -8.57 -3.34 7.98
N SER A 95 -7.56 -4.07 7.47
CA SER A 95 -6.20 -4.07 8.01
C SER A 95 -5.18 -4.43 6.93
N LEU A 96 -3.96 -3.92 7.08
CA LEU A 96 -2.80 -4.27 6.23
C LEU A 96 -1.97 -5.42 6.82
N VAL A 97 -2.40 -6.03 7.93
CA VAL A 97 -1.76 -7.23 8.47
C VAL A 97 -1.74 -8.35 7.41
N GLY A 98 -0.57 -8.95 7.21
CA GLY A 98 -0.33 -9.92 6.14
C GLY A 98 0.30 -9.33 4.88
N CYS A 99 0.48 -8.02 4.81
CA CYS A 99 1.31 -7.39 3.79
C CYS A 99 2.80 -7.78 3.98
N HIS A 100 3.48 -8.16 2.91
CA HIS A 100 4.85 -8.65 2.96
C HIS A 100 5.89 -7.52 2.88
N LEU A 101 7.11 -7.80 3.38
CA LEU A 101 8.26 -6.87 3.44
C LEU A 101 8.84 -6.47 2.08
N THR A 102 8.24 -6.88 0.96
CA THR A 102 8.69 -6.53 -0.39
C THR A 102 7.83 -5.45 -1.04
N LEU A 103 6.69 -5.09 -0.43
CA LEU A 103 5.78 -4.13 -1.05
C LEU A 103 6.40 -2.73 -0.99
N GLU A 104 6.53 -2.11 -2.15
CA GLU A 104 7.15 -0.79 -2.34
C GLU A 104 6.09 0.28 -2.65
N GLU A 105 5.02 -0.09 -3.35
CA GLU A 105 3.91 0.78 -3.71
C GLU A 105 2.57 0.13 -3.38
N LEU A 106 1.73 0.88 -2.64
CA LEU A 106 0.39 0.48 -2.25
C LEU A 106 -0.62 1.56 -2.58
N ILE A 107 -1.58 1.21 -3.44
CA ILE A 107 -2.76 2.04 -3.72
C ILE A 107 -3.99 1.31 -3.18
N CYS A 108 -4.54 1.79 -2.07
CA CYS A 108 -5.65 1.17 -1.33
C CYS A 108 -6.77 2.18 -0.99
N TYR A 109 -7.05 3.10 -1.92
CA TYR A 109 -8.16 4.04 -1.80
C TYR A 109 -9.49 3.35 -1.48
N ASN A 110 -10.39 4.06 -0.81
CA ASN A 110 -11.78 3.63 -0.57
C ASN A 110 -11.87 2.21 -0.01
N ASN A 111 -11.23 1.98 1.12
CA ASN A 111 -11.31 0.74 1.88
C ASN A 111 -11.88 1.02 3.27
N ARG A 112 -11.73 0.09 4.22
CA ARG A 112 -12.22 0.20 5.60
C ARG A 112 -11.09 0.21 6.62
N LEU A 113 -9.89 0.65 6.24
CA LEU A 113 -8.74 0.73 7.13
C LEU A 113 -9.03 1.72 8.25
N SER A 114 -8.99 1.25 9.50
CA SER A 114 -9.09 2.11 10.68
C SER A 114 -7.71 2.49 11.25
N SER A 115 -6.64 1.83 10.79
CA SER A 115 -5.25 2.17 11.09
C SER A 115 -4.34 1.62 9.98
N LEU A 116 -3.07 2.03 9.99
CA LEU A 116 -2.03 1.49 9.10
C LEU A 116 -1.23 0.36 9.76
N VAL A 117 -1.78 -0.30 10.79
CA VAL A 117 -1.14 -1.45 11.41
C VAL A 117 -0.97 -2.56 10.38
N GLY A 118 0.27 -3.06 10.25
CA GLY A 118 0.64 -4.09 9.28
C GLY A 118 1.22 -3.54 7.97
N CYS A 119 1.23 -2.21 7.77
CA CYS A 119 1.93 -1.57 6.66
C CYS A 119 3.44 -1.90 6.69
N PRO A 120 4.03 -2.46 5.62
CA PRO A 120 5.46 -2.73 5.54
C PRO A 120 6.30 -1.46 5.61
N LEU A 121 7.49 -1.56 6.20
CA LEU A 121 8.47 -0.47 6.26
C LEU A 121 9.14 -0.17 4.91
N THR A 122 8.95 -1.03 3.91
CA THR A 122 9.50 -0.91 2.56
C THR A 122 8.66 -0.05 1.63
N ILE A 123 7.50 0.45 2.08
CA ILE A 123 6.62 1.25 1.22
C ILE A 123 7.21 2.65 1.01
N HIS A 124 7.49 2.97 -0.24
CA HIS A 124 7.91 4.29 -0.69
C HIS A 124 6.71 5.16 -1.10
N SER A 125 5.64 4.52 -1.57
CA SER A 125 4.44 5.18 -2.09
C SER A 125 3.17 4.55 -1.51
N LEU A 126 2.42 5.31 -0.71
CA LEU A 126 1.17 4.88 -0.08
C LEU A 126 0.03 5.86 -0.40
N TYR A 127 -1.00 5.36 -1.06
CA TYR A 127 -2.22 6.11 -1.34
C TYR A 127 -3.40 5.38 -0.69
N CYS A 128 -4.06 6.01 0.28
CA CYS A 128 -5.06 5.36 1.13
C CYS A 128 -6.27 6.26 1.46
N GLU A 129 -6.49 7.29 0.66
CA GLU A 129 -7.61 8.22 0.82
C GLU A 129 -8.95 7.49 0.72
N GLY A 130 -9.97 7.97 1.44
CA GLY A 130 -11.27 7.31 1.51
C GLY A 130 -11.34 6.13 2.51
N ASN A 131 -10.35 5.98 3.41
CA ASN A 131 -10.39 5.04 4.52
C ASN A 131 -10.77 5.73 5.85
N PRO A 132 -11.53 5.08 6.75
CA PRO A 132 -11.94 5.63 8.05
C PRO A 132 -10.84 5.51 9.11
N LEU A 133 -9.65 6.05 8.83
CA LEU A 133 -8.50 5.96 9.73
C LEU A 133 -8.78 6.71 11.05
N VAL A 134 -8.68 6.00 12.17
CA VAL A 134 -8.83 6.59 13.50
C VAL A 134 -7.61 7.48 13.77
N ARG A 135 -7.84 8.67 14.32
CA ARG A 135 -6.77 9.58 14.79
C ARG A 135 -5.80 8.80 15.70
N ILE A 136 -4.59 8.57 15.21
CA ILE A 136 -3.50 8.05 16.03
C ILE A 136 -3.09 9.19 16.98
N GLN A 137 -3.12 8.92 18.29
CA GLN A 137 -2.57 9.85 19.27
C GLN A 137 -1.04 9.70 19.29
N PRO A 138 -0.28 10.81 19.30
CA PRO A 138 1.17 10.83 19.05
C PRO A 138 2.04 10.28 20.20
N ARG A 139 1.49 9.60 21.21
CA ARG A 139 2.25 9.09 22.36
C ARG A 139 2.27 7.57 22.37
N VAL A 140 3.13 6.98 21.56
CA VAL A 140 3.55 5.58 21.71
C VAL A 140 5.08 5.53 21.80
N PRO A 141 5.69 4.84 22.78
CA PRO A 141 7.11 5.02 23.11
C PRO A 141 8.13 4.41 22.13
N ASP A 142 7.69 3.63 21.14
CA ASP A 142 8.59 2.81 20.30
C ASP A 142 8.51 3.20 18.80
N GLY A 143 8.33 4.49 18.53
CA GLY A 143 8.02 5.07 17.22
C GLY A 143 9.07 4.82 16.15
N THR A 144 8.85 3.82 15.31
CA THR A 144 9.50 3.71 14.00
C THR A 144 8.81 4.66 13.01
N LEU A 145 9.41 4.86 11.82
CA LEU A 145 8.86 5.51 10.61
C LEU A 145 7.33 5.40 10.39
N ARG A 146 6.76 4.31 10.91
CA ARG A 146 5.36 4.00 11.18
C ARG A 146 4.48 5.14 11.73
N GLU A 147 5.02 6.12 12.46
CA GLU A 147 4.26 7.22 13.10
C GLU A 147 4.34 8.56 12.35
N ILE A 148 5.35 8.78 11.53
CA ILE A 148 5.46 9.98 10.68
C ILE A 148 4.45 9.91 9.51
N SER A 149 4.20 8.70 8.99
CA SER A 149 3.12 8.42 8.02
C SER A 149 1.71 8.56 8.62
N ALA A 150 1.56 8.43 9.95
CA ALA A 150 0.30 8.64 10.65
C ALA A 150 -0.15 10.13 10.68
N LEU A 151 0.76 11.08 10.39
CA LEU A 151 0.48 12.52 10.38
C LEU A 151 0.07 13.06 8.99
N ALA A 152 0.41 12.40 7.88
CA ALA A 152 0.01 12.82 6.53
C ALA A 152 -1.46 12.54 6.19
N VAL A 153 -2.15 11.72 7.00
CA VAL A 153 -3.55 11.28 6.78
C VAL A 153 -4.52 11.84 7.83
N ARG A 154 -4.26 13.02 8.42
CA ARG A 154 -5.31 13.76 9.13
C ARG A 154 -6.34 14.26 8.10
N ASN A 155 -7.40 13.50 7.89
CA ASN A 155 -8.71 13.98 7.41
C ASN A 155 -8.71 14.95 6.21
N THR A 156 -9.02 14.43 5.01
CA THR A 156 -10.21 14.84 4.22
C THR A 156 -10.62 16.32 4.10
N LEU A 157 -9.73 17.31 4.21
CA LEU A 157 -10.02 18.73 3.93
C LEU A 157 -8.73 19.47 3.52
N LEU A 158 -8.23 19.27 2.30
CA LEU A 158 -6.93 19.80 1.88
C LEU A 158 -6.98 20.65 0.61
N ASP A 159 -7.46 21.88 0.77
CA ASP A 159 -7.08 23.01 -0.08
C ASP A 159 -5.73 23.64 0.37
N ALA A 160 -5.11 23.14 1.44
CA ALA A 160 -4.00 23.80 2.14
C ALA A 160 -2.58 23.27 1.80
N TRP A 161 -2.44 22.22 0.98
CA TRP A 161 -1.13 21.60 0.67
C TRP A 161 -0.65 21.94 -0.76
N ASN A 162 -0.94 23.15 -1.25
CA ASN A 162 -0.45 23.61 -2.55
C ASN A 162 0.96 24.22 -2.50
N ASP A 163 1.61 24.24 -1.32
CA ASP A 163 2.97 24.74 -1.16
C ASP A 163 3.88 23.66 -0.54
N PRO A 164 4.77 23.01 -1.34
CA PRO A 164 5.70 22.00 -0.86
C PRO A 164 6.79 22.54 0.10
N THR A 165 6.81 23.85 0.36
CA THR A 165 7.72 24.47 1.33
C THR A 165 7.12 24.66 2.72
N GLN A 166 5.81 24.43 2.88
CA GLN A 166 5.13 24.55 4.17
C GLN A 166 4.87 23.18 4.80
N VAL A 167 5.62 22.88 5.85
CA VAL A 167 5.29 21.79 6.78
C VAL A 167 3.98 22.17 7.49
N PRO A 168 2.89 21.37 7.41
CA PRO A 168 1.64 21.67 8.08
C PRO A 168 1.90 21.92 9.57
N ARG A 169 1.22 22.92 10.15
CA ARG A 169 1.44 23.35 11.54
C ARG A 169 1.40 22.19 12.52
N GLU A 170 0.57 21.18 12.29
CA GLU A 170 0.43 20.01 13.14
C GLU A 170 1.63 19.04 13.06
N LEU A 171 2.30 18.96 11.91
CA LEU A 171 3.56 18.24 11.74
C LEU A 171 4.73 19.08 12.30
N ALA A 172 4.69 20.40 12.15
CA ALA A 172 5.65 21.31 12.79
C ALA A 172 5.54 21.27 14.32
N ASP A 173 4.33 21.22 14.88
CA ASP A 173 4.07 21.10 16.31
C ASP A 173 4.49 19.71 16.82
N TYR A 174 4.36 18.65 16.01
CA TYR A 174 4.91 17.32 16.33
C TYR A 174 6.44 17.29 16.35
N ILE A 175 7.10 17.98 15.40
CA ILE A 175 8.56 18.10 15.34
C ILE A 175 9.11 19.01 16.46
N ASN A 176 8.33 20.02 16.88
CA ASN A 176 8.73 21.02 17.87
C ASN A 176 8.18 20.76 19.29
N ASP A 177 7.45 19.65 19.53
CA ASP A 177 7.00 19.32 20.88
C ASP A 177 8.25 19.01 21.74
N ASP A 178 8.39 19.70 22.86
CA ASP A 178 9.56 19.73 23.76
C ASP A 178 9.89 18.35 24.41
N ASP A 179 9.21 17.28 23.99
CA ASP A 179 9.33 15.89 24.46
C ASP A 179 10.25 15.02 23.55
N ASN A 180 11.26 15.62 22.92
CA ASN A 180 12.45 14.91 22.42
C ASN A 180 12.31 14.05 21.14
N MET A 181 11.35 14.32 20.23
CA MET A 181 11.31 13.68 18.91
C MET A 181 12.05 14.44 17.78
N GLY A 182 12.51 15.66 18.05
CA GLY A 182 13.37 16.44 17.15
C GLY A 182 14.86 16.05 17.19
N LEU A 183 15.25 15.11 18.06
CA LEU A 183 16.63 14.69 18.32
C LEU A 183 16.76 13.17 18.14
N CYS A 184 17.85 12.66 17.54
CA CYS A 184 18.12 11.22 17.44
C CYS A 184 18.11 10.60 18.84
N ASP A 185 17.42 9.49 19.02
CA ASP A 185 17.41 8.75 20.29
C ASP A 185 18.79 8.18 20.69
N VAL A 186 19.74 8.17 19.74
CA VAL A 186 21.12 7.71 19.95
C VAL A 186 22.09 8.89 20.13
N CYS A 187 22.06 9.88 19.22
CA CYS A 187 23.02 10.99 19.20
C CYS A 187 22.54 12.22 20.01
N HIS A 188 21.26 12.29 20.37
CA HIS A 188 20.54 13.49 20.82
C HIS A 188 20.83 14.74 19.97
N GLY A 189 21.21 14.55 18.71
CA GLY A 189 21.46 15.59 17.71
C GLY A 189 20.25 15.72 16.78
N LYS A 190 20.09 16.89 16.16
CA LYS A 190 18.97 17.14 15.25
C LYS A 190 19.02 16.21 14.05
N TYR A 191 17.84 15.74 13.62
CA TYR A 191 17.71 15.10 12.32
C TYR A 191 17.90 16.13 11.19
N GLY A 192 18.70 15.79 10.19
CA GLY A 192 18.80 16.50 8.91
C GLY A 192 17.78 15.98 7.90
N ASN A 193 17.34 16.85 7.00
CA ASN A 193 16.49 16.48 5.86
C ASN A 193 17.30 15.68 4.83
N THR A 194 16.78 14.53 4.39
CA THR A 194 17.38 13.75 3.30
C THR A 194 16.85 14.16 1.92
N ARG A 195 17.46 13.61 0.86
CA ARG A 195 16.92 13.64 -0.52
C ARG A 195 15.90 12.54 -0.82
N ILE A 196 15.65 11.63 0.13
CA ILE A 196 14.69 10.53 -0.04
C ILE A 196 13.32 11.02 0.41
N VAL A 197 12.33 10.88 -0.46
CA VAL A 197 10.96 11.37 -0.26
C VAL A 197 10.02 10.18 -0.38
N HIS A 198 9.16 9.98 0.63
CA HIS A 198 8.02 9.07 0.54
C HIS A 198 6.81 9.81 -0.03
N HIS A 199 6.05 9.16 -0.89
CA HIS A 199 4.81 9.71 -1.42
C HIS A 199 3.63 9.16 -0.60
N VAL A 200 2.93 10.02 0.13
CA VAL A 200 1.75 9.66 0.92
C VAL A 200 0.55 10.46 0.42
N GLY A 201 -0.37 9.82 -0.31
CA GLY A 201 -1.40 10.52 -1.04
C GLY A 201 -0.79 11.48 -2.07
N ARG A 202 -1.26 12.73 -2.12
CA ARG A 202 -0.70 13.77 -3.02
C ARG A 202 0.54 14.49 -2.48
N HIS A 203 1.19 13.93 -1.46
CA HIS A 203 2.17 14.67 -0.67
C HIS A 203 3.51 13.97 -0.58
N ASP A 204 4.55 14.80 -0.64
CA ASP A 204 5.94 14.41 -0.52
C ASP A 204 6.38 14.56 0.94
N VAL A 205 6.72 13.44 1.58
CA VAL A 205 7.19 13.39 2.97
C VAL A 205 8.69 13.11 2.98
N PRO A 206 9.55 14.07 3.31
CA PRO A 206 10.99 13.85 3.35
C PRO A 206 11.35 12.88 4.48
N MET A 207 12.28 11.97 4.20
CA MET A 207 12.93 11.17 5.23
C MET A 207 13.86 12.05 6.04
N TRP A 208 13.87 11.84 7.36
CA TRP A 208 14.73 12.53 8.31
C TRP A 208 15.81 11.58 8.83
N HIS A 209 17.04 12.07 8.95
CA HIS A 209 18.21 11.22 9.20
C HIS A 209 19.14 11.91 10.21
N CYS A 210 19.63 11.26 11.28
CA CYS A 210 20.59 11.95 12.19
C CYS A 210 21.97 11.94 11.54
N ASP A 211 22.45 13.14 11.18
CA ASP A 211 23.77 13.36 10.57
C ASP A 211 24.94 12.83 11.39
N ARG A 212 24.73 12.56 12.69
CA ARG A 212 25.72 11.96 13.61
C ARG A 212 25.52 10.46 13.86
N CYS A 213 24.34 9.92 13.53
CA CYS A 213 23.96 8.51 13.73
C CYS A 213 24.11 7.70 12.42
N HIS A 214 24.37 8.37 11.28
CA HIS A 214 24.76 7.75 10.00
C HIS A 214 26.21 7.30 9.97
#